data_AF-A0A4C1ZFR1-F1
#
_entry.id   AF-A0A4C1ZFR1-F1
#
_cell.length_a   1.000
_cell.length_b   1.000
_cell.length_c   1.000
_cell.angle_alpha   90.00
_cell.angle_beta   90.00
_cell.angle_gamma   90.00
#
_symmetry.space_group_name_H-M   'P 1'
#
loop_
_entity.id
_entity.type
_entity.pdbx_description
1 polymer ?
#
loop_
_entity_poly.entity_id
_entity_poly.type
_entity_poly.pdbx_seq_one_letter_code
_entity_poly.pdbx_strand_id
1 'polypeptide(L)'
;MFDCTPDVSHTEQMSQVIRYVKRTGDACEIKESFIDFIEVAGKTGEDICQQILEKIAVDDLDIGQCRGQSYDNGSNMASIHKGVQARIAERNELAEFVPCLAHSLNLVGVHSASSCQEAINLFGLIQKVYCFFVGSTTRWDIMKKYVKTNLKGSSQTRWSAKHVAVNALLNNLPEIAKALEEVKQTSRAPEAKYEAGHLLSAIKDFKFILNLTIWANILREINRVNIEIQKEDIILARSVALMDGLLKTLQNMRQNPMEYWIKEAEEVAEKSCVDPILQNKRIPKRKKTFR
;
A
#
# COMPACT_ATOMS: atom_id res chain seq x y z
N MET A 1 21.57 1.36 -7.42
CA MET A 1 20.25 1.24 -6.77
C MET A 1 20.04 -0.23 -6.47
N PHE A 2 19.65 -0.57 -5.24
CA PHE A 2 19.35 -1.95 -4.90
C PHE A 2 18.02 -2.06 -4.15
N ASP A 3 17.23 -3.08 -4.47
CA ASP A 3 15.90 -3.30 -3.87
C ASP A 3 15.76 -4.76 -3.47
N CYS A 4 15.33 -5.00 -2.22
CA CYS A 4 15.14 -6.34 -1.68
C CYS A 4 13.66 -6.72 -1.75
N THR A 5 13.36 -7.87 -2.34
CA THR A 5 12.02 -8.46 -2.31
C THR A 5 12.14 -9.97 -2.15
N PRO A 6 11.33 -10.60 -1.28
CA PRO A 6 11.27 -12.05 -1.19
C PRO A 6 10.65 -12.64 -2.46
N ASP A 7 11.24 -13.71 -2.99
CA ASP A 7 10.72 -14.45 -4.14
C ASP A 7 9.59 -15.43 -3.74
N VAL A 8 9.11 -16.21 -4.72
CA VAL A 8 8.04 -17.19 -4.52
C VAL A 8 8.44 -18.36 -3.60
N SER A 9 9.74 -18.60 -3.43
CA SER A 9 10.31 -19.57 -2.48
C SER A 9 10.59 -18.98 -1.10
N HIS A 10 10.26 -17.71 -0.86
CA HIS A 10 10.57 -16.95 0.36
C HIS A 10 12.07 -16.70 0.59
N THR A 11 12.87 -16.75 -0.47
CA THR A 11 14.27 -16.33 -0.44
C THR A 11 14.36 -14.83 -0.72
N GLU A 12 15.11 -14.09 0.09
CA GLU A 12 15.34 -12.66 -0.16
C GLU A 12 16.27 -12.49 -1.37
N GLN A 13 15.78 -11.81 -2.40
CA GLN A 13 16.56 -11.44 -3.57
C GLN A 13 16.70 -9.93 -3.64
N MET A 14 17.91 -9.48 -4.00
CA MET A 14 18.22 -8.08 -4.19
C MET A 14 18.47 -7.80 -5.68
N SER A 15 17.65 -6.95 -6.29
CA SER A 15 17.90 -6.51 -7.66
C SER A 15 18.97 -5.43 -7.71
N GLN A 16 19.92 -5.53 -8.63
CA GLN A 16 20.94 -4.52 -8.89
C GLN A 16 20.61 -3.73 -10.16
N VAL A 17 20.42 -2.42 -10.00
CA VAL A 17 20.22 -1.47 -11.10
C VAL A 17 21.25 -0.35 -11.01
N ILE A 18 21.94 -0.07 -12.11
CA ILE A 18 22.86 1.06 -12.22
C ILE A 18 22.23 2.19 -13.02
N ARG A 19 22.40 3.43 -12.55
CA ARG A 19 22.02 4.64 -13.27
C ARG A 19 23.28 5.44 -13.59
N TYR A 20 23.52 5.72 -14.85
CA TYR A 20 24.75 6.36 -15.32
C TYR A 20 24.48 7.36 -16.45
N VAL A 21 25.45 8.23 -16.70
CA VAL A 21 25.41 9.20 -17.80
C VAL A 21 26.18 8.62 -18.97
N LYS A 22 25.48 8.33 -20.07
CA LYS A 22 26.09 7.96 -21.35
C LYS A 22 26.36 9.23 -22.15
N ARG A 23 27.63 9.50 -22.42
CA ARG A 23 28.05 10.60 -23.29
C ARG A 23 28.26 10.10 -24.72
N THR A 24 27.61 10.73 -25.69
CA THR A 24 27.80 10.48 -27.13
C THR A 24 28.09 11.81 -27.81
N GLY A 25 29.36 12.11 -28.06
CA GLY A 25 29.80 13.46 -28.47
C GLY A 25 29.53 14.48 -27.36
N ASP A 26 28.76 15.52 -27.68
CA ASP A 26 28.33 16.55 -26.72
C ASP A 26 26.96 16.25 -26.07
N ALA A 27 26.25 15.22 -26.54
CA ALA A 27 25.00 14.80 -25.93
C ALA A 27 25.26 13.91 -24.70
N CYS A 28 24.57 14.22 -23.61
CA CYS A 28 24.54 13.40 -22.39
C CYS A 28 23.13 12.83 -22.22
N GLU A 29 23.03 11.52 -22.06
CA GLU A 29 21.78 10.82 -21.78
C GLU A 29 21.90 10.06 -20.46
N ILE A 30 20.86 10.11 -19.63
CA ILE A 30 20.77 9.29 -18.44
C ILE A 30 20.24 7.92 -18.85
N LYS A 31 20.96 6.86 -18.49
CA LYS A 31 20.54 5.47 -18.71
C LYS A 31 20.42 4.75 -17.39
N GLU A 32 19.45 3.84 -17.33
CA GLU A 32 19.32 2.84 -16.29
C GLU A 32 19.54 1.46 -16.91
N SER A 33 20.24 0.59 -16.20
CA SER A 33 20.49 -0.78 -16.66
C SER A 33 20.36 -1.73 -15.49
N PHE A 34 19.44 -2.68 -15.62
CA PHE A 34 19.38 -3.85 -14.77
C PHE A 34 20.61 -4.73 -15.06
N ILE A 35 21.31 -5.14 -14.00
CA ILE A 35 22.52 -5.95 -14.11
C ILE A 35 22.20 -7.39 -13.77
N ASP A 36 21.76 -7.64 -12.53
CA ASP A 36 21.51 -9.00 -12.04
C ASP A 36 20.64 -9.00 -10.77
N PHE A 37 20.29 -10.21 -10.31
CA PHE A 37 19.81 -10.47 -8.96
C PHE A 37 20.93 -11.02 -8.07
N ILE A 38 20.95 -10.59 -6.82
CA ILE A 38 21.85 -11.08 -5.78
C ILE A 38 21.00 -11.87 -4.79
N GLU A 39 21.37 -13.13 -4.52
CA GLU A 39 20.75 -13.91 -3.47
C GLU A 39 21.29 -13.45 -2.11
N VAL A 40 20.41 -12.90 -1.26
CA VAL A 40 20.81 -12.30 0.00
C VAL A 40 20.63 -13.28 1.14
N ALA A 41 21.74 -13.87 1.59
CA ALA A 41 21.74 -14.81 2.71
C ALA A 41 21.74 -14.10 4.08
N GLY A 42 22.45 -12.96 4.19
CA GLY A 42 22.58 -12.20 5.43
C GLY A 42 21.58 -11.05 5.54
N LYS A 43 21.01 -10.84 6.73
CA LYS A 43 19.93 -9.85 6.95
C LYS A 43 20.39 -8.55 7.62
N THR A 44 21.67 -8.44 7.98
CA THR A 44 22.18 -7.23 8.64
C THR A 44 22.67 -6.21 7.60
N GLY A 45 22.69 -4.93 7.96
CA GLY A 45 23.24 -3.89 7.07
C GLY A 45 24.72 -4.10 6.72
N GLU A 46 25.45 -4.87 7.53
CA GLU A 46 26.84 -5.26 7.25
C GLU A 46 26.92 -6.36 6.19
N ASP A 47 26.20 -7.46 6.38
CA ASP A 47 26.19 -8.57 5.42
C ASP A 47 25.71 -8.11 4.04
N ILE A 48 24.69 -7.26 4.02
CA ILE A 48 24.12 -6.71 2.79
C ILE A 48 25.14 -5.78 2.10
N CYS A 49 25.82 -4.92 2.86
CA CYS A 49 26.85 -4.03 2.31
C CYS A 49 28.02 -4.83 1.70
N GLN A 50 28.46 -5.89 2.39
CA GLN A 50 29.51 -6.76 1.90
C GLN A 50 29.13 -7.40 0.57
N GLN A 51 27.93 -7.97 0.47
CA GLN A 51 27.44 -8.57 -0.78
C GLN A 51 27.32 -7.56 -1.92
N ILE A 52 26.87 -6.33 -1.64
CA ILE A 52 26.83 -5.24 -2.62
C ILE A 52 28.24 -4.93 -3.14
N LEU A 53 29.23 -4.78 -2.25
CA LEU A 53 30.61 -4.46 -2.63
C LEU A 53 31.27 -5.61 -3.41
N GLU A 54 31.05 -6.85 -2.99
CA GLU A 54 31.51 -8.05 -3.70
C GLU A 54 30.92 -8.11 -5.11
N LYS A 55 29.61 -7.87 -5.25
CA LYS A 55 28.95 -7.89 -6.57
C LYS A 55 29.45 -6.77 -7.48
N ILE A 56 29.61 -5.55 -6.95
CA ILE A 56 30.18 -4.40 -7.67
C ILE A 56 31.58 -4.75 -8.21
N ALA A 57 32.42 -5.40 -7.39
CA ALA A 57 33.76 -5.82 -7.80
C ALA A 57 33.73 -6.94 -8.85
N VAL A 58 32.83 -7.93 -8.73
CA VAL A 58 32.63 -9.00 -9.73
C VAL A 58 32.18 -8.43 -11.08
N ASP A 59 31.39 -7.37 -11.08
CA ASP A 59 30.92 -6.67 -12.28
C ASP A 59 31.96 -5.72 -12.88
N ASP A 60 33.19 -5.71 -12.35
CA ASP A 60 34.28 -4.80 -12.76
C ASP A 60 33.90 -3.31 -12.65
N LEU A 61 33.05 -2.99 -11.66
CA LEU A 61 32.63 -1.63 -11.35
C LEU A 61 33.45 -1.07 -10.17
N ASP A 62 33.91 0.18 -10.30
CA ASP A 62 34.63 0.87 -9.23
C ASP A 62 33.66 1.65 -8.33
N ILE A 63 33.57 1.26 -7.06
CA ILE A 63 32.78 1.98 -6.05
C ILE A 63 33.25 3.43 -5.87
N GLY A 64 34.53 3.75 -6.14
CA GLY A 64 35.06 5.10 -6.13
C GLY A 64 34.48 6.02 -7.21
N GLN A 65 33.90 5.46 -8.28
CA GLN A 65 33.14 6.21 -9.29
C GLN A 65 31.68 6.42 -8.90
N CYS A 66 31.20 5.78 -7.83
CA CYS A 66 29.83 5.98 -7.35
C CYS A 66 29.63 7.44 -6.91
N ARG A 67 28.51 8.03 -7.30
CA ARG A 67 28.09 9.39 -6.90
C ARG A 67 26.74 9.42 -6.20
N GLY A 68 26.08 8.27 -6.12
CA GLY A 68 24.76 8.17 -5.51
C GLY A 68 24.43 6.73 -5.19
N GLN A 69 23.82 6.54 -4.03
CA GLN A 69 23.34 5.26 -3.53
C GLN A 69 21.88 5.39 -3.11
N SER A 70 21.06 4.39 -3.44
CA SER A 70 19.62 4.45 -3.17
C SER A 70 19.04 3.04 -2.98
N TYR A 71 18.22 2.92 -1.94
CA TYR A 71 17.65 1.69 -1.39
C TYR A 71 16.32 2.02 -0.68
N ASP A 72 15.64 1.00 -0.16
CA ASP A 72 14.52 1.22 0.77
C ASP A 72 14.95 1.94 2.06
N ASN A 73 13.96 2.45 2.82
CA ASN A 73 14.24 3.20 4.04
C ASN A 73 14.25 2.30 5.29
N GLY A 74 14.39 0.98 5.10
CA GLY A 74 14.52 0.01 6.18
C GLY A 74 15.78 0.27 6.99
N SER A 75 15.76 -0.10 8.27
CA SER A 75 16.87 0.18 9.19
C SER A 75 18.21 -0.39 8.72
N ASN A 76 18.19 -1.56 8.09
CA ASN A 76 19.41 -2.21 7.60
C ASN A 76 20.00 -1.50 6.37
N MET A 77 19.18 -0.78 5.60
CA MET A 77 19.62 -0.04 4.42
C MET A 77 19.94 1.42 4.76
N ALA A 78 19.00 2.11 5.42
CA ALA A 78 19.01 3.56 5.57
C ALA A 78 19.56 4.09 6.91
N SER A 79 19.89 3.23 7.89
CA SER A 79 20.43 3.70 9.18
C SER A 79 21.75 4.45 9.03
N ILE A 80 21.84 5.61 9.69
CA ILE A 80 23.02 6.50 9.69
C ILE A 80 24.25 5.92 10.40
N HIS A 81 24.10 4.84 11.17
CA HIS A 81 25.19 4.27 11.96
C HIS A 81 25.55 2.83 11.57
N LYS A 82 24.56 2.03 11.18
CA LYS A 82 24.74 0.59 10.93
C LYS A 82 24.12 0.13 9.61
N GLY A 83 23.51 1.04 8.88
CA GLY A 83 22.87 0.72 7.61
C GLY A 83 23.88 0.67 6.47
N VAL A 84 23.50 0.03 5.37
CA VAL A 84 24.28 0.03 4.11
C VAL A 84 24.70 1.45 3.73
N GLN A 85 23.82 2.44 3.88
CA GLN A 85 24.12 3.81 3.47
C GLN A 85 25.33 4.43 4.16
N ALA A 86 25.43 4.25 5.48
CA ALA A 86 26.57 4.71 6.26
C ALA A 86 27.85 3.98 5.85
N ARG A 87 27.77 2.66 5.68
CA ARG A 87 28.92 1.82 5.32
C ARG A 87 29.47 2.09 3.93
N ILE A 88 28.61 2.36 2.95
CA ILE A 88 29.05 2.75 1.61
C ILE A 88 29.65 4.17 1.64
N ALA A 89 29.09 5.09 2.43
CA ALA A 89 29.65 6.43 2.60
C ALA A 89 31.05 6.40 3.25
N GLU A 90 31.32 5.46 4.16
CA GLU A 90 32.67 5.22 4.71
C GLU A 90 33.68 4.77 3.63
N ARG A 91 33.22 4.09 2.58
CA ARG A 91 34.07 3.63 1.46
C ARG A 91 34.24 4.69 0.38
N ASN A 92 33.21 5.50 0.16
CA ASN A 92 33.21 6.58 -0.80
C ASN A 92 32.28 7.70 -0.30
N GLU A 93 32.89 8.76 0.24
CA GLU A 93 32.19 9.93 0.76
C GLU A 93 31.37 10.70 -0.30
N LEU A 94 31.70 10.52 -1.59
CA LEU A 94 30.98 11.13 -2.72
C LEU A 94 29.71 10.36 -3.10
N ALA A 95 29.48 9.17 -2.55
CA ALA A 95 28.28 8.37 -2.79
C ALA A 95 27.12 8.85 -1.92
N GLU A 96 26.43 9.91 -2.34
CA GLU A 96 25.33 10.48 -1.58
C GLU A 96 24.14 9.52 -1.47
N PHE A 97 23.58 9.39 -0.27
CA PHE A 97 22.40 8.57 -0.04
C PHE A 97 21.10 9.31 -0.39
N VAL A 98 20.34 8.71 -1.31
CA VAL A 98 19.02 9.17 -1.71
C VAL A 98 17.98 8.14 -1.24
N PRO A 99 17.15 8.47 -0.24
CA PRO A 99 16.13 7.56 0.27
C PRO A 99 15.03 7.30 -0.77
N CYS A 100 14.42 6.12 -0.72
CA CYS A 100 13.32 5.78 -1.61
C CYS A 100 12.07 6.60 -1.27
N LEU A 101 11.70 7.53 -2.16
CA LEU A 101 10.53 8.38 -1.99
C LEU A 101 9.23 7.57 -1.98
N ALA A 102 9.11 6.54 -2.83
CA ALA A 102 7.95 5.66 -2.86
C ALA A 102 7.77 4.91 -1.53
N HIS A 103 8.88 4.46 -0.93
CA HIS A 103 8.86 3.84 0.38
C HIS A 103 8.44 4.84 1.47
N SER A 104 8.98 6.07 1.46
CA SER A 104 8.55 7.15 2.37
C SER A 104 7.06 7.43 2.28
N LEU A 105 6.53 7.61 1.06
CA LEU A 105 5.10 7.86 0.84
C LEU A 105 4.24 6.70 1.34
N ASN A 106 4.69 5.47 1.11
CA ASN A 106 4.03 4.28 1.61
C ASN A 106 4.00 4.24 3.15
N LEU A 107 5.11 4.53 3.83
CA LEU A 107 5.17 4.59 5.30
C LEU A 107 4.22 5.64 5.87
N VAL A 108 4.16 6.83 5.28
CA VAL A 108 3.20 7.88 5.68
C VAL A 108 1.76 7.36 5.62
N GLY A 109 1.38 6.68 4.54
CA GLY A 109 0.06 6.08 4.40
C GLY A 109 -0.23 4.99 5.45
N VAL A 110 0.72 4.07 5.65
CA VAL A 110 0.59 2.97 6.63
C VAL A 110 0.45 3.50 8.05
N HIS A 111 1.31 4.42 8.48
CA HIS A 111 1.24 4.99 9.82
C HIS A 111 -0.03 5.83 10.03
N SER A 112 -0.45 6.60 9.03
CA SER A 112 -1.69 7.40 9.10
C SER A 112 -2.94 6.54 9.22
N ALA A 113 -3.02 5.44 8.46
CA ALA A 113 -4.12 4.48 8.57
C ALA A 113 -4.11 3.75 9.93
N SER A 114 -2.93 3.49 10.48
CA SER A 114 -2.75 2.79 11.75
C SER A 114 -2.98 3.68 12.98
N SER A 115 -3.02 5.01 12.80
CA SER A 115 -3.31 5.96 13.88
C SER A 115 -4.81 6.24 14.07
N CYS A 116 -5.68 5.70 13.20
CA CYS A 116 -7.12 5.96 13.22
C CYS A 116 -7.93 4.67 13.36
N GLN A 117 -8.75 4.56 14.40
CA GLN A 117 -9.52 3.34 14.67
C GLN A 117 -10.54 3.03 13.57
N GLU A 118 -11.19 4.05 13.00
CA GLU A 118 -12.10 3.91 11.87
C GLU A 118 -11.39 3.31 10.65
N ALA A 119 -10.17 3.76 10.36
CA ALA A 119 -9.36 3.23 9.26
C ALA A 119 -8.90 1.79 9.53
N ILE A 120 -8.45 1.49 10.76
CA ILE A 120 -8.12 0.11 11.18
C ILE A 120 -9.33 -0.82 10.95
N ASN A 121 -10.52 -0.39 11.38
CA ASN A 121 -11.75 -1.17 11.21
C ASN A 121 -12.12 -1.36 9.74
N LEU A 122 -11.99 -0.30 8.92
CA LEU A 122 -12.23 -0.36 7.48
C LEU A 122 -11.33 -1.40 6.80
N PHE A 123 -10.01 -1.24 6.94
CA PHE A 123 -9.05 -2.14 6.29
C PHE A 123 -9.14 -3.57 6.86
N GLY A 124 -9.41 -3.70 8.15
CA GLY A 124 -9.66 -5.00 8.78
C GLY A 124 -10.88 -5.71 8.19
N LEU A 125 -11.99 -4.99 7.96
CA LEU A 125 -13.17 -5.58 7.35
C LEU A 125 -12.95 -5.94 5.88
N ILE A 126 -12.30 -5.07 5.10
CA ILE A 126 -11.91 -5.38 3.69
C ILE A 126 -11.10 -6.68 3.64
N GLN A 127 -10.11 -6.81 4.52
CA GLN A 127 -9.28 -8.01 4.60
C GLN A 127 -10.11 -9.25 5.00
N LYS A 128 -11.03 -9.11 5.97
CA LYS A 128 -11.92 -10.22 6.37
C LYS A 128 -12.82 -10.68 5.22
N VAL A 129 -13.40 -9.76 4.45
CA VAL A 129 -14.21 -10.10 3.27
C VAL A 129 -13.37 -10.87 2.25
N TYR A 130 -12.14 -10.42 1.97
CA TYR A 130 -11.23 -11.14 1.09
C TYR A 130 -10.88 -12.54 1.60
N CYS A 131 -10.44 -12.66 2.86
CA CYS A 131 -10.07 -13.94 3.47
C CYS A 131 -11.26 -14.91 3.54
N PHE A 132 -12.47 -14.38 3.75
CA PHE A 132 -13.69 -15.17 3.75
C PHE A 132 -13.89 -15.87 2.40
N PHE A 133 -13.79 -15.16 1.28
CA PHE A 133 -13.96 -15.78 -0.03
C PHE A 133 -12.78 -16.68 -0.42
N VAL A 134 -11.54 -16.25 -0.21
CA VAL A 134 -10.34 -17.03 -0.58
C VAL A 134 -10.19 -18.30 0.25
N GLY A 135 -10.64 -18.29 1.51
CA GLY A 135 -10.55 -19.43 2.41
C GLY A 135 -11.46 -20.62 2.05
N SER A 136 -12.14 -20.63 0.90
CA SER A 136 -12.88 -21.79 0.39
C SER A 136 -13.08 -21.68 -1.11
N THR A 137 -12.77 -22.76 -1.84
CA THR A 137 -13.03 -22.85 -3.29
C THR A 137 -14.51 -22.64 -3.62
N THR A 138 -15.43 -23.21 -2.84
CA THR A 138 -16.87 -23.02 -3.02
C THR A 138 -17.29 -21.56 -2.83
N ARG A 139 -16.80 -20.88 -1.78
CA ARG A 139 -17.11 -19.46 -1.56
C ARG A 139 -16.52 -18.58 -2.66
N TRP A 140 -15.32 -18.90 -3.09
CA TRP A 140 -14.63 -18.23 -4.20
C TRP A 140 -15.41 -18.35 -5.52
N ASP A 141 -15.92 -19.54 -5.83
CA ASP A 141 -16.74 -19.76 -7.03
C ASP A 141 -18.05 -18.98 -6.96
N ILE A 142 -18.70 -18.92 -5.80
CA ILE A 142 -19.90 -18.08 -5.58
C ILE A 142 -19.58 -16.61 -5.84
N MET A 143 -18.49 -16.09 -5.28
CA MET A 143 -18.06 -14.71 -5.52
C MET A 143 -17.86 -14.42 -7.01
N LYS A 144 -17.21 -15.32 -7.74
CA LYS A 144 -16.96 -15.18 -9.18
C LYS A 144 -18.23 -15.18 -10.04
N LYS A 145 -19.35 -15.73 -9.57
CA LYS A 145 -20.64 -15.63 -10.27
C LYS A 145 -21.12 -14.18 -10.39
N TYR A 146 -20.82 -13.37 -9.38
CA TYR A 146 -21.31 -11.99 -9.28
C TYR A 146 -20.25 -10.96 -9.65
N VAL A 147 -19.00 -11.19 -9.27
CA VAL A 147 -17.92 -10.20 -9.37
C VAL A 147 -17.05 -10.47 -10.60
N LYS A 148 -16.98 -9.51 -11.53
CA LYS A 148 -16.13 -9.60 -12.74
C LYS A 148 -14.65 -9.36 -12.46
N THR A 149 -14.33 -8.51 -11.48
CA THR A 149 -12.96 -8.17 -11.08
C THR A 149 -12.65 -8.75 -9.71
N ASN A 150 -11.73 -9.73 -9.64
CA ASN A 150 -11.43 -10.44 -8.40
C ASN A 150 -11.13 -9.49 -7.23
N LEU A 151 -11.69 -9.80 -6.05
CA LEU A 151 -11.26 -9.20 -4.79
C LEU A 151 -9.76 -9.42 -4.59
N LYS A 152 -9.11 -8.43 -3.98
CA LYS A 152 -7.68 -8.47 -3.67
C LYS A 152 -7.49 -8.30 -2.18
N GLY A 153 -6.56 -9.07 -1.62
CA GLY A 153 -6.11 -8.89 -0.26
C GLY A 153 -5.42 -7.54 -0.13
N SER A 154 -5.56 -6.91 1.03
CA SER A 154 -4.75 -5.76 1.39
C SER A 154 -3.39 -6.27 1.89
N SER A 155 -2.29 -5.80 1.30
CA SER A 155 -0.98 -5.97 1.94
C SER A 155 -0.91 -5.00 3.12
N GLN A 156 -0.34 -5.45 4.25
CA GLN A 156 -0.04 -4.56 5.37
C GLN A 156 1.05 -3.54 5.00
N THR A 157 1.95 -3.89 4.08
CA THR A 157 3.16 -3.13 3.79
C THR A 157 3.10 -2.29 2.53
N ARG A 158 2.06 -2.39 1.68
CA ARG A 158 2.01 -1.70 0.37
C ARG A 158 0.68 -0.95 0.15
N TRP A 159 0.73 0.38 0.02
CA TRP A 159 -0.43 1.24 -0.20
C TRP A 159 -1.12 1.01 -1.55
N SER A 160 -0.36 0.67 -2.58
CA SER A 160 -0.91 0.25 -3.89
C SER A 160 -1.87 -0.93 -3.74
N ALA A 161 -1.54 -1.90 -2.88
CA ALA A 161 -2.42 -3.03 -2.59
C ALA A 161 -3.69 -2.60 -1.82
N LYS A 162 -3.57 -1.66 -0.87
CA LYS A 162 -4.74 -1.07 -0.19
C LYS A 162 -5.66 -0.32 -1.16
N HIS A 163 -5.09 0.45 -2.09
CA HIS A 163 -5.85 1.19 -3.11
C HIS A 163 -6.63 0.22 -4.00
N VAL A 164 -5.96 -0.83 -4.47
CA VAL A 164 -6.60 -1.88 -5.29
C VAL A 164 -7.70 -2.58 -4.49
N ALA A 165 -7.46 -2.96 -3.23
CA ALA A 165 -8.45 -3.65 -2.40
C ALA A 165 -9.68 -2.78 -2.10
N VAL A 166 -9.48 -1.50 -1.75
CA VAL A 166 -10.57 -0.54 -1.51
C VAL A 166 -11.40 -0.34 -2.76
N ASN A 167 -10.78 -0.08 -3.91
CA ASN A 167 -11.52 0.11 -5.16
C ASN A 167 -12.21 -1.17 -5.63
N ALA A 168 -11.59 -2.34 -5.44
CA ALA A 168 -12.22 -3.61 -5.79
C ALA A 168 -13.49 -3.86 -4.97
N LEU A 169 -13.48 -3.53 -3.66
CA LEU A 169 -14.68 -3.63 -2.84
C LEU A 169 -15.71 -2.55 -3.21
N LEU A 170 -15.29 -1.29 -3.36
CA LEU A 170 -16.17 -0.16 -3.66
C LEU A 170 -16.93 -0.37 -4.97
N ASN A 171 -16.22 -0.77 -6.03
CA ASN A 171 -16.79 -0.92 -7.37
C ASN A 171 -17.69 -2.16 -7.53
N ASN A 172 -17.56 -3.14 -6.63
CA ASN A 172 -18.33 -4.40 -6.68
C ASN A 172 -19.15 -4.60 -5.40
N LEU A 173 -19.43 -3.53 -4.64
CA LEU A 173 -20.09 -3.62 -3.34
C LEU A 173 -21.48 -4.32 -3.44
N PRO A 174 -22.35 -3.99 -4.43
CA PRO A 174 -23.62 -4.69 -4.60
C PRO A 174 -23.45 -6.19 -4.93
N GLU A 175 -22.49 -6.53 -5.79
CA GLU A 175 -22.19 -7.89 -6.23
C GLU A 175 -21.65 -8.73 -5.07
N ILE A 176 -20.76 -8.15 -4.26
CA ILE A 176 -20.21 -8.80 -3.07
C ILE A 176 -21.29 -9.02 -2.02
N ALA A 177 -22.22 -8.08 -1.85
CA ALA A 177 -23.37 -8.27 -0.98
C ALA A 177 -24.26 -9.43 -1.44
N LYS A 178 -24.52 -9.57 -2.75
CA LYS A 178 -25.25 -10.72 -3.32
C LYS A 178 -24.52 -12.03 -3.07
N ALA A 179 -23.19 -12.06 -3.26
CA ALA A 179 -22.39 -13.24 -3.01
C ALA A 179 -22.43 -13.67 -1.53
N LEU A 180 -22.32 -12.73 -0.59
CA LEU A 180 -22.45 -13.02 0.85
C LEU A 180 -23.85 -13.53 1.21
N GLU A 181 -24.90 -12.97 0.62
CA GLU A 181 -26.27 -13.44 0.83
C GLU A 181 -26.47 -14.87 0.27
N GLU A 182 -25.91 -15.20 -0.91
CA GLU A 182 -25.94 -16.58 -1.43
C GLU A 182 -25.23 -17.53 -0.46
N VAL A 183 -24.03 -17.20 0.04
CA VAL A 183 -23.30 -18.05 0.98
C VAL A 183 -24.09 -18.24 2.27
N LYS A 184 -24.69 -17.17 2.81
CA LYS A 184 -25.54 -17.21 4.01
C LYS A 184 -26.74 -18.15 3.85
N GLN A 185 -27.34 -18.21 2.66
CA GLN A 185 -28.50 -19.07 2.40
C GLN A 185 -28.09 -20.52 2.09
N THR A 186 -27.08 -20.70 1.25
CA THR A 186 -26.75 -22.01 0.61
C THR A 186 -25.69 -22.82 1.34
N SER A 187 -24.83 -22.18 2.16
CA SER A 187 -23.73 -22.88 2.82
C SER A 187 -24.24 -23.98 3.77
N ARG A 188 -23.54 -25.12 3.78
CA ARG A 188 -23.82 -26.23 4.71
C ARG A 188 -23.13 -26.04 6.06
N ALA A 189 -22.07 -25.24 6.11
CA ALA A 189 -21.33 -24.95 7.34
C ALA A 189 -22.01 -23.80 8.12
N PRO A 190 -22.50 -24.03 9.36
CA PRO A 190 -23.13 -23.00 10.18
C PRO A 190 -22.26 -21.77 10.41
N GLU A 191 -20.95 -21.97 10.61
CA GLU A 191 -19.97 -20.91 10.86
C GLU A 191 -19.87 -19.99 9.63
N ALA A 192 -19.81 -20.56 8.44
CA ALA A 192 -19.76 -19.80 7.20
C ALA A 192 -21.06 -19.02 6.95
N LYS A 193 -22.22 -19.55 7.36
CA LYS A 193 -23.50 -18.83 7.28
C LYS A 193 -23.53 -17.63 8.22
N TYR A 194 -23.11 -17.86 9.48
CA TYR A 194 -23.02 -16.81 10.49
C TYR A 194 -22.06 -15.70 10.05
N GLU A 195 -20.85 -16.08 9.62
CA GLU A 195 -19.83 -15.14 9.20
C GLU A 195 -20.24 -14.37 7.94
N ALA A 196 -20.85 -15.04 6.94
CA ALA A 196 -21.41 -14.36 5.76
C ALA A 196 -22.48 -13.31 6.15
N GLY A 197 -23.39 -13.66 7.06
CA GLY A 197 -24.41 -12.73 7.55
C GLY A 197 -23.82 -11.54 8.30
N HIS A 198 -22.79 -11.78 9.12
CA HIS A 198 -22.10 -10.72 9.84
C HIS A 198 -21.34 -9.78 8.88
N LEU A 199 -20.59 -10.34 7.93
CA LEU A 199 -19.89 -9.55 6.90
C LEU A 199 -20.86 -8.76 6.04
N LEU A 200 -21.98 -9.37 5.63
CA LEU A 200 -23.01 -8.70 4.85
C LEU A 200 -23.59 -7.49 5.60
N SER A 201 -23.95 -7.68 6.87
CA SER A 201 -24.43 -6.58 7.71
C SER A 201 -23.39 -5.48 7.86
N ALA A 202 -22.11 -5.84 7.95
CA ALA A 202 -21.03 -4.88 8.15
C ALA A 202 -20.72 -4.06 6.88
N ILE A 203 -20.75 -4.68 5.68
CA ILE A 203 -20.55 -3.95 4.43
C ILE A 203 -21.76 -3.11 4.01
N LYS A 204 -22.95 -3.45 4.53
CA LYS A 204 -24.20 -2.69 4.37
C LYS A 204 -24.41 -1.62 5.44
N ASP A 205 -23.44 -1.38 6.31
CA ASP A 205 -23.49 -0.27 7.26
C ASP A 205 -23.11 1.03 6.54
N PHE A 206 -23.93 2.08 6.66
CA PHE A 206 -23.65 3.35 5.96
C PHE A 206 -22.36 4.01 6.48
N LYS A 207 -22.05 3.88 7.77
CA LYS A 207 -20.76 4.39 8.29
C LYS A 207 -19.58 3.66 7.64
N PHE A 208 -19.69 2.36 7.37
CA PHE A 208 -18.67 1.64 6.59
C PHE A 208 -18.55 2.20 5.16
N ILE A 209 -19.66 2.37 4.45
CA ILE A 209 -19.68 2.90 3.06
C ILE A 209 -19.07 4.30 3.00
N LEU A 210 -19.40 5.16 3.97
CA LEU A 210 -18.83 6.48 4.11
C LEU A 210 -17.30 6.43 4.28
N ASN A 211 -16.80 5.60 5.20
CA ASN A 211 -15.36 5.44 5.40
C ASN A 211 -14.67 4.86 4.15
N LEU A 212 -15.31 3.89 3.49
CA LEU A 212 -14.81 3.30 2.25
C LEU A 212 -14.67 4.36 1.14
N THR A 213 -15.66 5.24 1.02
CA THR A 213 -15.70 6.32 0.01
C THR A 213 -14.64 7.38 0.26
N ILE A 214 -14.48 7.84 1.50
CA ILE A 214 -13.44 8.80 1.89
C ILE A 214 -12.05 8.22 1.60
N TRP A 215 -11.80 6.99 2.06
CA TRP A 215 -10.51 6.36 1.86
C TRP A 215 -10.22 6.05 0.39
N ALA A 216 -11.22 5.66 -0.41
CA ALA A 216 -11.03 5.47 -1.85
C ALA A 216 -10.51 6.74 -2.54
N ASN A 217 -11.08 7.91 -2.20
CA ASN A 217 -10.60 9.18 -2.73
C ASN A 217 -9.17 9.51 -2.26
N ILE A 218 -8.86 9.32 -0.97
CA ILE A 218 -7.50 9.57 -0.43
C ILE A 218 -6.47 8.64 -1.10
N LEU A 219 -6.79 7.35 -1.16
CA LEU A 219 -5.96 6.31 -1.77
C LEU A 219 -5.73 6.58 -3.25
N ARG A 220 -6.72 7.11 -3.99
CA ARG A 220 -6.59 7.46 -5.40
C ARG A 220 -5.51 8.51 -5.62
N GLU A 221 -5.52 9.59 -4.85
CA GLU A 221 -4.55 10.68 -5.01
C GLU A 221 -3.13 10.22 -4.60
N ILE A 222 -3.01 9.46 -3.50
CA ILE A 222 -1.72 8.89 -3.09
C ILE A 222 -1.21 7.91 -4.16
N ASN A 223 -2.06 7.03 -4.69
CA ASN A 223 -1.66 6.04 -5.68
C ASN A 223 -1.24 6.70 -7.01
N ARG A 224 -1.92 7.77 -7.43
CA ARG A 224 -1.54 8.56 -8.61
C ARG A 224 -0.11 9.07 -8.47
N VAL A 225 0.23 9.72 -7.34
CA VAL A 225 1.59 10.20 -7.11
C VAL A 225 2.58 9.04 -6.99
N ASN A 226 2.21 7.97 -6.30
CA ASN A 226 3.05 6.79 -6.14
C ASN A 226 3.44 6.16 -7.50
N ILE A 227 2.54 6.13 -8.48
CA ILE A 227 2.86 5.65 -9.83
C ILE A 227 3.80 6.62 -10.55
N GLU A 228 3.54 7.93 -10.47
CA GLU A 228 4.36 8.94 -11.16
C GLU A 228 5.80 8.98 -10.64
N ILE A 229 6.01 8.90 -9.32
CA ILE A 229 7.35 8.97 -8.72
C ILE A 229 8.21 7.71 -8.95
N GLN A 230 7.61 6.64 -9.47
CA GLN A 230 8.30 5.38 -9.78
C GLN A 230 8.61 5.22 -11.28
N LYS A 231 8.29 6.22 -12.12
CA LYS A 231 8.66 6.19 -13.54
C LYS A 231 10.18 6.36 -13.71
N GLU A 232 10.76 5.67 -14.67
CA GLU A 232 12.20 5.72 -14.97
C GLU A 232 12.68 7.13 -15.36
N ASP A 233 11.80 7.93 -15.99
CA ASP A 233 12.07 9.31 -16.43
C ASP A 233 11.89 10.36 -15.33
N ILE A 234 11.56 9.95 -14.10
CA ILE A 234 11.33 10.89 -13.00
C ILE A 234 12.63 11.61 -12.61
N ILE A 235 12.49 12.91 -12.30
CA ILE A 235 13.56 13.75 -11.76
C ILE A 235 13.15 14.31 -10.40
N LEU A 236 14.13 14.61 -9.55
CA LEU A 236 13.92 15.08 -8.18
C LEU A 236 12.98 16.30 -8.11
N ALA A 237 13.17 17.30 -8.98
CA ALA A 237 12.33 18.49 -9.00
C ALA A 237 10.84 18.16 -9.26
N ARG A 238 10.56 17.22 -10.16
CA ARG A 238 9.19 16.75 -10.44
C ARG A 238 8.63 15.96 -9.26
N SER A 239 9.46 15.12 -8.62
CA SER A 239 9.07 14.38 -7.42
C SER A 239 8.66 15.31 -6.28
N VAL A 240 9.43 16.37 -6.01
CA VAL A 240 9.08 17.39 -5.00
C VAL A 240 7.76 18.08 -5.35
N ALA A 241 7.59 18.53 -6.58
CA ALA A 241 6.36 19.18 -7.02
C ALA A 241 5.12 18.25 -6.90
N LEU A 242 5.27 16.96 -7.21
CA LEU A 242 4.21 15.95 -7.05
C LEU A 242 3.84 15.77 -5.57
N MET A 243 4.81 15.72 -4.67
CA MET A 243 4.58 15.59 -3.22
C MET A 243 3.92 16.84 -2.64
N ASP A 244 4.35 18.03 -3.02
CA ASP A 244 3.70 19.29 -2.64
C ASP A 244 2.26 19.38 -3.16
N GLY A 245 2.05 18.94 -4.40
CA GLY A 245 0.72 18.82 -5.00
C GLY A 245 -0.18 17.87 -4.21
N LEU A 246 0.32 16.68 -3.85
CA LEU A 246 -0.41 15.73 -3.01
C LEU A 246 -0.76 16.31 -1.66
N LEU A 247 0.19 16.96 -0.99
CA LEU A 247 -0.04 17.61 0.31
C LEU A 247 -1.17 18.63 0.23
N LYS A 248 -1.14 19.52 -0.77
CA LYS A 248 -2.20 20.51 -0.99
C LYS A 248 -3.55 19.85 -1.27
N THR A 249 -3.58 18.81 -2.11
CA THR A 249 -4.81 18.06 -2.40
C THR A 249 -5.39 17.44 -1.12
N LEU A 250 -4.57 16.77 -0.31
CA LEU A 250 -5.03 16.17 0.95
C LEU A 250 -5.49 17.23 1.97
N GLN A 251 -4.83 18.38 2.03
CA GLN A 251 -5.27 19.52 2.85
C GLN A 251 -6.62 20.06 2.40
N ASN A 252 -6.82 20.23 1.10
CA ASN A 252 -8.11 20.67 0.54
C ASN A 252 -9.22 19.64 0.82
N MET A 253 -8.95 18.35 0.63
CA MET A 253 -9.89 17.27 0.98
C MET A 253 -10.28 17.30 2.45
N ARG A 254 -9.33 17.59 3.35
CA ARG A 254 -9.59 17.73 4.78
C ARG A 254 -10.47 18.95 5.11
N GLN A 255 -10.40 20.00 4.31
CA GLN A 255 -11.25 21.19 4.46
C GLN A 255 -12.67 20.99 3.94
N ASN A 256 -12.92 19.93 3.15
CA ASN A 256 -14.27 19.62 2.70
C ASN A 256 -15.18 19.35 3.91
N PRO A 257 -16.39 19.95 3.92
CA PRO A 257 -17.36 19.72 4.99
C PRO A 257 -17.82 18.25 4.98
N MET A 258 -18.28 17.75 6.12
CA MET A 258 -18.70 16.35 6.26
C MET A 258 -19.85 16.01 5.30
N GLU A 259 -20.71 16.97 5.01
CA GLU A 259 -21.83 16.90 4.08
C GLU A 259 -21.38 16.55 2.65
N TYR A 260 -20.20 17.01 2.22
CA TYR A 260 -19.63 16.64 0.93
C TYR A 260 -19.36 15.12 0.88
N TRP A 261 -18.73 14.59 1.92
CA TRP A 261 -18.41 13.17 2.00
C TRP A 261 -19.64 12.28 2.20
N ILE A 262 -20.65 12.77 2.93
CA ILE A 262 -21.94 12.08 3.08
C ILE A 262 -22.61 11.95 1.71
N LYS A 263 -22.69 13.05 0.95
CA LYS A 263 -23.30 13.05 -0.39
C LYS A 263 -22.60 12.08 -1.35
N GLU A 264 -21.27 12.08 -1.38
CA GLU A 264 -20.51 11.11 -2.19
C GLU A 264 -20.80 9.66 -1.77
N ALA A 265 -20.97 9.40 -0.47
CA ALA A 265 -21.26 8.07 0.05
C ALA A 265 -22.72 7.64 -0.18
N GLU A 266 -23.67 8.58 -0.24
CA GLU A 266 -25.07 8.33 -0.57
C GLU A 266 -25.20 7.71 -1.97
N GLU A 267 -24.47 8.24 -2.96
CA GLU A 267 -24.47 7.67 -4.33
C GLU A 267 -23.98 6.21 -4.37
N VAL A 268 -23.04 5.85 -3.50
CA VAL A 268 -22.53 4.48 -3.36
C VAL A 268 -23.54 3.58 -2.62
N ALA A 269 -24.18 4.12 -1.58
CA ALA A 269 -25.16 3.43 -0.76
C ALA A 269 -26.43 3.11 -1.56
N GLU A 270 -26.92 4.04 -2.38
CA GLU A 270 -28.06 3.87 -3.28
C GLU A 270 -27.85 2.71 -4.25
N LYS A 271 -26.68 2.67 -4.92
CA LYS A 271 -26.28 1.57 -5.82
C LYS A 271 -26.25 0.22 -5.11
N SER A 272 -26.02 0.21 -3.80
CA SER A 272 -25.91 -0.98 -2.96
C SER A 272 -27.19 -1.33 -2.19
N CYS A 273 -28.27 -0.57 -2.42
CA CYS A 273 -29.54 -0.67 -1.69
C CYS A 273 -29.31 -0.66 -0.16
N VAL A 274 -28.61 0.38 0.31
CA VAL A 274 -28.34 0.68 1.71
C VAL A 274 -28.91 2.04 2.04
N ASP A 275 -29.70 2.14 3.10
CA ASP A 275 -30.23 3.42 3.56
C ASP A 275 -29.10 4.27 4.14
N PRO A 276 -28.96 5.56 3.74
CA PRO A 276 -27.86 6.42 4.17
C PRO A 276 -28.05 6.97 5.59
N ILE A 277 -28.18 6.07 6.57
CA ILE A 277 -28.46 6.42 7.97
C ILE A 277 -27.21 6.18 8.80
N LEU A 278 -26.63 7.27 9.33
CA LEU A 278 -25.59 7.19 10.35
C LEU A 278 -26.23 6.83 11.70
N GLN A 279 -26.08 5.58 12.13
CA GLN A 279 -26.58 5.16 13.44
C GLN A 279 -25.82 5.89 14.56
N ASN A 280 -26.54 6.66 15.38
CA ASN A 280 -25.97 7.25 16.59
C ASN A 280 -25.65 6.15 17.61
N LYS A 281 -24.40 6.08 18.08
CA LYS A 281 -24.05 5.22 19.22
C LYS A 281 -24.93 5.58 20.41
N ARG A 282 -25.72 4.62 20.91
CA ARG A 282 -26.42 4.73 22.19
C ARG A 282 -25.39 5.02 23.29
N ILE A 283 -25.40 6.23 23.85
CA ILE A 283 -24.62 6.56 25.04
C ILE A 283 -25.29 5.84 26.22
N PRO A 284 -24.63 4.88 26.90
CA PRO A 284 -25.22 4.24 28.06
C PRO A 284 -25.38 5.29 29.16
N LYS A 285 -26.63 5.61 29.54
CA LYS A 285 -26.89 6.44 30.72
C LYS A 285 -26.39 5.67 31.95
N ARG A 286 -25.26 6.07 32.54
CA ARG A 286 -24.84 5.58 33.86
C ARG A 286 -25.96 5.91 34.86
N LYS A 287 -26.54 4.89 35.51
CA LYS A 287 -27.41 5.12 36.66
C LYS A 287 -26.56 5.81 37.73
N LYS A 288 -26.96 7.02 38.15
CA LYS A 288 -26.41 7.66 39.34
C LYS A 288 -26.75 6.75 40.53
N THR A 289 -25.76 6.05 41.06
CA THR A 289 -25.86 5.48 42.42
C THR A 289 -25.90 6.66 43.38
N PHE A 290 -27.05 6.90 43.99
CA PHE A 290 -27.16 7.79 45.14
C PHE A 290 -26.33 7.15 46.27
N ARG A 291 -25.38 7.91 46.82
CA ARG A 291 -24.66 7.58 48.04
C ARG A 291 -25.49 7.97 49.25
#